data_AF-A0A7I7SC93-F1
#
_entry.id   AF-A0A7I7SC93-F1
#
_cell.length_a   1.000
_cell.length_b   1.000
_cell.length_c   1.000
_cell.angle_alpha   90.00
_cell.angle_beta   90.00
_cell.angle_gamma   90.00
#
_symmetry.space_group_name_H-M   'P 1'
#
loop_
_entity.id
_entity.type
_entity.pdbx_description
1 polymer ?
#
loop_
_entity_poly.entity_id
_entity_poly.type
_entity_poly.pdbx_seq_one_letter_code
_entity_poly.pdbx_strand_id
1 'polypeptide(L)' 'MAEIRRYVTVDADDNESDWEYDSFDDAKAAAIRQGNAAVSCNIYEYSDRELAWTPDGSGTWPPQ' A
#
# COMPACT_ATOMS: atom_id res chain seq x y z
N MET A 1 -11.25 10.12 -4.15
CA MET A 1 -9.96 9.89 -3.46
C MET A 1 -10.21 8.81 -2.44
N ALA A 2 -9.91 7.55 -2.77
CA ALA A 2 -10.00 6.43 -1.83
C ALA A 2 -8.60 6.19 -1.25
N GLU A 3 -8.54 6.09 0.08
CA GLU A 3 -7.31 5.81 0.82
C GLU A 3 -7.28 4.32 1.19
N ILE A 4 -6.19 3.62 0.87
CA ILE A 4 -5.95 2.26 1.34
C ILE A 4 -4.88 2.33 2.41
N ARG A 5 -5.19 1.79 3.59
CA ARG A 5 -4.23 1.63 4.69
C ARG A 5 -3.74 0.20 4.72
N ARG A 6 -2.44 0.02 4.74
CA ARG A 6 -1.76 -1.26 4.97
C ARG A 6 -0.84 -1.14 6.16
N TYR A 7 -0.68 -2.21 6.91
CA TYR A 7 0.19 -2.25 8.07
C TYR A 7 1.30 -3.26 7.84
N VAL A 8 2.54 -2.91 8.17
CA VAL A 8 3.69 -3.82 8.09
C VAL A 8 4.36 -3.92 9.46
N THR A 9 5.03 -5.04 9.72
CA THR A 9 5.90 -5.14 10.91
C THR A 9 7.31 -4.70 10.55
N VAL A 10 7.95 -3.97 11.45
CA VAL A 10 9.32 -3.48 11.28
C VAL A 10 10.17 -4.06 12.40
N ASP A 11 11.24 -4.77 12.07
CA ASP A 11 12.12 -5.35 13.08
C ASP A 11 13.06 -4.31 13.70
N ALA A 12 13.84 -4.73 14.71
CA ALA A 12 14.78 -3.85 15.40
C ALA A 12 16.01 -3.45 14.56
N ASP A 13 16.22 -4.08 13.41
CA ASP A 13 17.24 -3.73 12.44
C ASP A 13 16.69 -2.76 11.37
N ASP A 14 15.50 -2.21 11.59
CA ASP A 14 14.79 -1.27 10.71
C ASP A 14 14.40 -1.89 9.36
N ASN A 15 14.19 -3.21 9.31
CA ASN A 15 13.67 -3.88 8.13
C ASN A 15 12.15 -4.04 8.21
N GLU A 16 11.47 -3.54 7.18
CA GLU A 16 10.05 -3.79 6.98
C GLU A 16 9.83 -5.22 6.47
N SER A 17 8.81 -5.89 7.01
CA SER A 17 8.39 -7.19 6.53
C SER A 17 7.72 -7.08 5.16
N ASP A 18 8.03 -8.01 4.26
CA ASP A 18 7.37 -8.14 2.95
C ASP A 18 5.85 -8.40 3.06
N TRP A 19 5.35 -8.76 4.24
CA TRP A 19 3.94 -9.04 4.46
C TRP A 19 3.17 -7.81 4.95
N GLU A 20 2.12 -7.45 4.21
CA GLU A 20 1.18 -6.39 4.58
C GLU A 20 -0.13 -6.93 5.19
N TYR A 21 -0.61 -6.27 6.23
CA TYR A 21 -1.87 -6.56 6.92
C TYR A 21 -2.93 -5.49 6.60
N ASP A 22 -4.18 -5.92 6.49
CA ASP A 22 -5.34 -5.02 6.29
C ASP A 22 -5.78 -4.31 7.59
N SER A 23 -5.47 -4.89 8.76
CA SER A 23 -5.88 -4.38 10.06
C SER A 23 -4.69 -4.18 10.99
N PHE A 24 -4.79 -3.16 11.84
CA PHE A 24 -3.78 -2.89 12.86
C PHE A 24 -3.69 -4.02 13.89
N ASP A 25 -4.83 -4.63 14.26
CA ASP A 25 -4.86 -5.69 15.26
C ASP A 25 -4.13 -6.95 14.78
N ASP A 26 -4.24 -7.29 13.48
CA ASP A 26 -3.50 -8.41 12.89
C ASP A 26 -1.99 -8.12 12.84
N ALA A 27 -1.59 -6.92 12.41
CA ALA A 27 -0.19 -6.51 12.38
C ALA A 27 0.41 -6.48 13.79
N LYS A 28 -0.35 -6.01 14.78
CA LYS A 28 0.05 -5.99 16.19
C LYS A 28 0.21 -7.41 16.74
N ALA A 29 -0.71 -8.31 16.43
CA ALA A 29 -0.59 -9.71 16.85
C ALA A 29 0.65 -10.37 16.23
N ALA A 30 0.96 -10.07 14.97
CA ALA A 30 2.18 -10.53 14.31
C ALA A 30 3.45 -9.95 14.94
N ALA A 31 3.48 -8.65 15.21
CA ALA A 31 4.61 -7.97 15.85
C ALA A 31 4.90 -8.54 17.27
N ILE A 32 3.84 -8.81 18.04
CA ILE A 32 3.97 -9.46 19.36
C ILE A 32 4.55 -10.87 19.23
N ARG A 33 4.14 -11.64 18.22
CA ARG A 33 4.69 -12.99 17.97
C ARG A 33 6.17 -12.95 17.55
N GLN A 34 6.59 -11.94 16.80
CA GLN A 34 8.00 -11.71 16.47
C GLN A 34 8.83 -11.25 17.68
N GLY A 35 8.19 -10.67 18.70
CA GLY A 35 8.79 -10.38 20.00
C GLY A 35 9.68 -9.13 20.04
N ASN A 36 10.08 -8.58 18.89
CA ASN A 36 10.87 -7.37 18.79
C ASN A 36 10.59 -6.60 17.49
N ALA A 37 9.31 -6.44 17.16
CA ALA A 37 8.88 -5.71 15.97
C ALA A 37 7.91 -4.58 16.33
N ALA A 38 8.01 -3.47 15.62
CA ALA A 38 7.06 -2.37 15.61
C ALA A 38 6.03 -2.56 14.48
N VAL A 39 4.99 -1.73 14.47
CA VAL A 39 4.00 -1.70 13.37
C VAL A 39 4.09 -0.35 12.68
N SER A 40 4.29 -0.35 11.37
CA SER A 40 4.22 0.83 10.50
C SER A 40 2.91 0.84 9.72
N CYS A 41 2.39 2.03 9.41
CA CYS A 41 1.16 2.22 8.65
C CYS A 41 1.49 2.92 7.33
N ASN A 42 1.29 2.21 6.23
CA ASN A 42 1.48 2.69 4.87
C ASN A 42 0.14 3.15 4.32
N ILE A 43 0.09 4.41 3.90
CA ILE A 43 -1.10 5.05 3.34
C ILE A 43 -0.88 5.18 1.83
N TYR A 44 -1.69 4.46 1.06
CA TYR A 44 -1.69 4.52 -0.39
C TYR A 44 -2.86 5.38 -0.86
N GLU A 45 -2.55 6.47 -1.55
CA GLU A 45 -3.55 7.30 -2.22
C GLU A 45 -3.82 6.77 -3.63
N TYR A 46 -5.06 6.31 -3.88
CA TYR A 46 -5.52 6.09 -5.24
C TYR A 46 -6.04 7.41 -5.80
N SER A 47 -5.33 7.95 -6.79
CA SER A 47 -5.90 8.92 -7.72
C SER A 47 -6.64 8.13 -8.79
N ASP A 48 -7.95 8.37 -8.93
CA ASP A 48 -8.75 7.90 -10.06
C ASP A 48 -8.20 8.55 -11.34
N ARG A 49 -7.12 8.00 -11.90
CA ARG A 49 -6.71 8.36 -13.25
C ARG A 49 -7.76 7.77 -14.17
N GLU A 50 -8.52 8.63 -14.83
CA GLU A 50 -9.47 8.19 -15.85
C GLU A 50 -8.75 7.28 -16.84
N LEU A 51 -9.30 6.09 -17.06
CA LEU A 51 -8.89 5.21 -18.14
C LEU A 51 -9.35 5.88 -19.44
N ALA A 52 -8.49 6.73 -20.00
CA ALA A 52 -8.73 7.32 -21.32
C ALA A 52 -8.57 6.20 -22.36
N TRP A 53 -9.69 5.61 -22.78
CA TRP A 53 -9.70 4.73 -23.95
C TRP A 53 -9.61 5.59 -25.21
N THR A 54 -8.50 5.50 -25.91
CA THR A 54 -8.33 6.07 -27.25
C THR A 54 -8.42 4.95 -28.29
N PRO A 55 -9.06 5.17 -29.46
CA PRO A 55 -9.20 4.15 -30.50
C PRO A 55 -7.88 3.56 -31.02
N ASP A 56 -6.78 4.29 -30.85
CA ASP A 56 -5.41 3.92 -31.24
C ASP A 56 -4.54 3.47 -30.05
N GLY A 57 -5.05 3.52 -28.81
CA GLY A 57 -4.28 3.27 -27.60
C GLY A 57 -3.31 4.39 -27.20
N SER A 58 -3.38 5.58 -27.84
CA SER A 58 -2.59 6.75 -27.46
C SER A 58 -3.04 7.38 -26.14
N GLY A 59 -2.13 7.99 -25.39
CA GLY A 59 -2.46 8.72 -24.16
C GLY A 59 -2.87 10.18 -24.38
N THR A 60 -3.07 10.63 -25.63
CA THR A 60 -3.16 12.05 -26.00
C THR A 60 -4.44 12.39 -26.75
N TRP A 61 -5.15 13.43 -26.30
CA TRP A 61 -6.32 14.00 -26.99
C TRP A 61 -6.03 15.42 -27.52
N PRO A 62 -6.46 15.78 -28.75
CA PRO A 62 -7.05 14.89 -29.76
C PRO A 62 -6.01 13.93 -30.35
N PRO A 63 -6.42 12.74 -30.82
CA PRO A 63 -5.52 11.84 -31.54
C PRO A 63 -4.98 12.55 -32.80
N GLN A 64 -3.69 12.35 -33.09
CA GLN A 64 -3.03 12.90 -34.28
C GLN A 64 -3.25 12.04 -35.52
#